data_AF-A0A392VNH1-F1
#
_entry.id   AF-A0A392VNH1-F1
#
_cell.length_a   1.000
_cell.length_b   1.000
_cell.length_c   1.000
_cell.angle_alpha   90.00
_cell.angle_beta   90.00
_cell.angle_gamma   90.00
#
_symmetry.space_group_name_H-M   'P 1'
#
loop_
_entity.id
_entity.type
_entity.pdbx_description
1 polymer ?
#
loop_
_entity_poly.entity_id
_entity_poly.type
_entity_poly.pdbx_seq_one_letter_code
_entity_poly.pdbx_strand_id
1 'polypeptide(L)' 'TAEIARLAEERKKLQEELGALQLSMTPVEDEPETSRGLSTRAELIERILVLGQDVLDGVKFGFDNAVDQL' A
#
# COMPACT_ATOMS: atom_id res chain seq x y z
N THR A 1 -14.61 -30.43 -27.57
CA THR A 1 -15.33 -29.23 -28.06
C THR A 1 -16.04 -28.48 -26.95
N ALA A 2 -16.88 -29.12 -26.12
CA ALA A 2 -17.55 -28.46 -24.98
C ALA A 2 -16.57 -27.94 -23.91
N GLU A 3 -15.50 -28.69 -23.61
CA GLU A 3 -14.49 -28.27 -22.62
C GLU A 3 -13.71 -27.02 -23.06
N ILE A 4 -13.44 -26.88 -24.36
CA ILE A 4 -12.78 -25.68 -24.92
C ILE A 4 -13.71 -24.46 -24.79
N ALA A 5 -15.02 -24.64 -25.00
CA ALA A 5 -15.99 -23.56 -24.82
C ALA A 5 -16.11 -23.16 -23.34
N ARG A 6 -16.13 -24.12 -22.41
CA ARG A 6 -16.12 -23.87 -20.96
C ARG A 6 -14.89 -23.07 -20.53
N LEU A 7 -13.70 -23.50 -20.98
CA LEU A 7 -12.44 -22.82 -20.69
C LEU A 7 -12.36 -21.43 -21.32
N ALA A 8 -12.96 -21.22 -22.50
CA ALA A 8 -13.03 -19.90 -23.12
C ALA A 8 -13.88 -18.92 -22.31
N GLU A 9 -15.01 -19.39 -21.76
CA GLU A 9 -15.89 -18.60 -20.90
C GLU A 9 -15.25 -18.30 -19.54
N GLU A 10 -14.63 -19.30 -18.89
CA GLU A 10 -13.86 -19.09 -17.64
C GLU A 10 -12.74 -18.08 -17.85
N ARG A 11 -12.00 -18.17 -18.96
CA ARG A 11 -10.93 -17.20 -19.26
C ARG A 11 -11.49 -15.78 -19.44
N LYS A 12 -12.61 -15.63 -20.12
CA LYS A 12 -13.26 -14.31 -20.31
C LYS A 12 -13.67 -13.73 -18.96
N LYS A 13 -14.31 -14.53 -18.11
CA LYS A 13 -14.68 -14.13 -16.75
C LYS A 13 -13.47 -13.72 -15.91
N LEU A 14 -12.38 -14.49 -15.97
CA LEU A 14 -11.13 -14.15 -15.27
C LEU A 14 -10.52 -12.85 -15.77
N GLN A 15 -10.60 -12.55 -17.06
CA GLN A 15 -10.12 -11.27 -17.62
C GLN A 15 -10.97 -10.08 -17.13
N GLU A 16 -12.29 -10.26 -17.03
CA GLU A 16 -13.20 -9.24 -16.48
C GLU A 16 -12.93 -8.99 -14.99
N GLU A 17 -12.77 -10.06 -14.20
CA GLU A 17 -12.43 -9.98 -12.78
C GLU A 17 -11.06 -9.33 -12.55
N LEU A 18 -10.05 -9.66 -13.37
CA LEU A 18 -8.74 -9.02 -13.32
C LEU A 18 -8.83 -7.52 -13.64
N GLY A 19 -9.61 -7.13 -14.65
CA GLY A 19 -9.80 -5.72 -14.98
C GLY A 19 -10.48 -4.94 -13.85
N ALA A 20 -11.52 -5.53 -13.25
CA ALA A 20 -12.21 -4.94 -12.09
C ALA A 20 -11.26 -4.81 -10.88
N LEU A 21 -10.43 -5.83 -10.63
CA LEU A 21 -9.44 -5.80 -9.56
C LEU A 21 -8.39 -4.71 -9.80
N GLN A 22 -7.88 -4.58 -11.02
CA GLN A 22 -6.94 -3.51 -11.38
C GLN A 22 -7.53 -2.12 -11.16
N LEU A 23 -8.79 -1.90 -11.54
CA LEU A 23 -9.51 -0.65 -11.28
C LEU A 23 -9.74 -0.41 -9.77
N SER A 24 -9.97 -1.46 -8.99
CA SER A 24 -10.08 -1.35 -7.54
C SER A 24 -8.74 -1.08 -6.86
N MET A 25 -7.63 -1.45 -7.50
CA MET A 25 -6.26 -1.25 -7.00
C MET A 25 -5.60 0.03 -7.55
N THR A 26 -6.28 0.78 -8.43
CA THR A 26 -5.74 2.05 -8.91
C THR A 26 -5.57 3.01 -7.73
N PRO A 27 -4.40 3.65 -7.59
CA PRO A 27 -4.16 4.59 -6.50
C PRO A 27 -5.17 5.74 -6.51
N VAL A 28 -5.55 6.21 -5.33
CA VAL A 28 -6.35 7.44 -5.18
C VAL A 28 -5.48 8.66 -5.49
N GLU A 29 -6.05 9.75 -6.04
CA GLU A 29 -5.29 10.97 -6.41
C GLU A 29 -4.46 11.53 -5.24
N ASP A 30 -4.97 11.45 -4.01
CA ASP A 30 -4.31 11.93 -2.80
C ASP A 30 -3.52 10.84 -2.05
N GLU A 31 -3.34 9.68 -2.66
CA GLU A 31 -2.60 8.60 -2.03
C GLU A 31 -1.10 8.97 -1.95
N PRO A 32 -0.51 9.00 -0.74
CA PRO A 32 0.87 9.45 -0.59
C PRO A 32 1.83 8.54 -1.36
N GLU A 33 2.89 9.11 -1.94
CA GLU A 33 3.88 8.29 -2.68
C GLU A 33 4.49 7.18 -1.81
N THR A 34 4.49 7.36 -0.50
CA THR A 34 4.99 6.38 0.47
C THR A 34 4.09 5.15 0.64
N SER A 35 2.83 5.20 0.19
CA SER A 35 1.96 4.01 0.11
C SER A 35 2.05 3.29 -1.23
N ARG A 36 2.67 3.91 -2.25
CA ARG A 36 2.99 3.21 -3.50
C ARG A 36 3.98 2.08 -3.20
N GLY A 37 3.58 0.84 -3.49
CA GLY A 37 4.39 -0.36 -3.26
C GLY A 37 4.04 -1.13 -1.98
N LEU A 38 3.09 -0.66 -1.16
CA LEU A 38 2.55 -1.44 -0.04
C LEU A 38 1.49 -2.42 -0.55
N SER A 39 1.95 -3.50 -1.18
CA SER A 39 1.12 -4.55 -1.78
C SER A 39 0.76 -5.67 -0.79
N THR A 40 1.47 -5.74 0.34
CA THR A 40 1.30 -6.78 1.35
C THR A 40 1.20 -6.19 2.77
N ARG A 41 0.59 -6.97 3.67
CA ARG A 41 0.52 -6.64 5.10
C ARG A 41 1.91 -6.47 5.74
N ALA A 42 2.90 -7.21 5.27
CA ALA A 42 4.27 -7.12 5.79
C ALA A 42 4.91 -5.77 5.46
N GLU A 43 4.81 -5.33 4.19
CA GLU A 43 5.31 -4.02 3.74
C GLU A 43 4.64 -2.88 4.52
N LEU A 44 3.32 -2.98 4.77
CA LEU A 44 2.62 -1.99 5.58
C LEU A 44 3.15 -1.93 7.02
N ILE A 45 3.40 -3.07 7.66
CA ILE A 45 3.93 -3.12 9.03
C ILE A 45 5.34 -2.51 9.08
N GLU A 46 6.20 -2.83 8.12
CA GLU A 46 7.54 -2.27 8.02
C GLU A 46 7.49 -0.74 7.92
N ARG A 47 6.62 -0.20 7.06
CA ARG A 47 6.47 1.25 6.90
C ARG A 47 5.98 1.93 8.18
N ILE A 48 5.03 1.31 8.90
CA ILE A 48 4.54 1.81 10.19
C ILE A 48 5.66 1.87 11.23
N LEU A 49 6.54 0.86 11.27
CA LEU A 49 7.66 0.83 12.22
C LEU A 49 8.66 1.98 11.96
N VAL A 50 9.02 2.21 10.70
CA VAL A 50 9.91 3.32 10.32
C VAL A 50 9.31 4.67 10.72
N LEU A 51 8.04 4.91 10.37
CA LEU A 51 7.35 6.15 10.74
C LEU A 51 7.25 6.34 12.25
N GLY A 52 7.03 5.26 13.01
CA GLY A 52 7.01 5.31 14.47
C GLY A 52 8.35 5.76 15.05
N GLN A 53 9.46 5.29 14.48
CA GLN A 53 10.80 5.71 14.90
C GLN A 53 11.06 7.18 14.56
N ASP A 54 10.74 7.61 13.34
CA ASP A 54 10.91 9.01 12.90
C ASP A 54 10.18 10.00 13.83
N VAL A 55 8.96 9.65 14.26
CA VAL A 55 8.18 10.46 15.21
C VAL A 55 8.86 10.53 16.57
N LEU A 56 9.34 9.40 17.10
CA LEU A 56 10.03 9.37 18.40
C LEU A 56 11.32 10.20 18.37
N ASP A 57 12.09 10.10 17.29
CA ASP A 57 13.32 10.87 17.11
C ASP A 57 13.02 12.37 17.00
N GLY A 58 11.96 12.74 16.26
CA GLY A 58 11.51 14.13 16.17
C GLY A 58 11.08 14.71 17.52
N VAL A 59 10.35 13.94 18.33
CA VAL A 59 9.94 14.36 19.68
C VAL A 59 11.16 14.56 20.59
N LYS A 60 12.09 13.60 20.59
CA LYS A 60 13.33 13.70 21.37
C LYS A 60 14.13 14.93 20.96
N PHE A 61 14.31 15.14 19.66
CA PHE A 61 15.01 16.32 19.15
C PHE A 61 14.34 17.62 19.60
N GLY A 62 13.00 17.70 19.51
CA GLY A 62 12.26 18.87 19.97
C GLY A 62 12.41 19.15 21.46
N PHE A 63 12.43 18.08 22.28
CA PHE A 63 12.68 18.18 23.72
C PHE A 63 14.10 18.68 24.02
N ASP A 64 15.12 18.04 23.45
CA ASP A 64 16.53 18.40 23.67
C ASP A 64 16.78 19.86 23.27
N ASN A 65 16.24 20.29 22.12
CA ASN A 65 16.34 21.68 21.68
C ASN A 65 15.62 22.66 22.63
N ALA A 66 14.46 22.30 23.19
CA ALA A 66 13.77 23.14 24.16
C ALA A 66 14.56 23.28 25.48
N VAL A 67 15.25 22.21 25.90
CA VAL A 67 16.15 22.21 27.05
C VAL A 67 17.38 23.09 26.79
N ASP A 68 17.98 23.01 25.61
CA ASP A 68 19.15 23.82 25.24
C ASP A 68 18.83 25.33 25.14
N GLN A 69 17.56 25.69 24.96
CA GLN A 69 17.09 27.07 24.88
C GLN A 69 16.69 27.70 26.24
N LEU A 70 16.77 26.94 27.34
CA LEU A 70 16.52 27.40 28.71
C LEU A 70 17.81 27.87 29.40
#